data_AF-A0A7L4TQC2-F1
#
_entry.id   AF-A0A7L4TQC2-F1
#
_cell.length_a   1.000
_cell.length_b   1.000
_cell.length_c   1.000
_cell.angle_alpha   90.00
_cell.angle_beta   90.00
_cell.angle_gamma   90.00
#
_symmetry.space_group_name_H-M   'P 1'
#
loop_
_entity.id
_entity.type
_entity.pdbx_description
1 polymer ?
#
loop_
_entity_poly.entity_id
_entity_poly.type
_entity_poly.pdbx_seq_one_letter_code
_entity_poly.pdbx_strand_id
1 'polypeptide(L)'
;MGNAQNLRKAILKSDLIFLSEAHNTKTTTKNDYSKQNYINIVKIDTILKNNFSSIPKKLSLLNFEDGENFYSDLITNGGGCIQNAKMINEYSHDLFFVQKVGKEYRILVFFNGIDIKQYDIFKKQILTIKDVEQIKDEKVRFEKTLDWFIENGLTPDTDFVEYYKSKQIITNTISYSDKQYQKALIQFEKGEEGLLPIIKDKYSDLVRNYFLNKLETIAAKEEPDNDDYFNFYQIVNHATNYFGENGYDSIEYFLNNKLSSDTISKYDKAKIMNHLITTVREWK
;
A
#
# COMPACT_ATOMS: atom_id res chain seq x y z
N MET A 1 2.04 -0.86 3.72
CA MET A 1 0.74 -0.90 3.01
C MET A 1 0.49 0.27 2.03
N GLY A 2 1.11 1.46 2.17
CA GLY A 2 0.80 2.61 1.29
C GLY A 2 1.28 2.56 -0.17
N ASN A 3 2.31 1.78 -0.50
CA ASN A 3 3.01 1.92 -1.79
C ASN A 3 2.17 1.43 -2.99
N ALA A 4 1.52 0.27 -2.90
CA ALA A 4 0.74 -0.28 -4.02
C ALA A 4 -0.54 0.53 -4.30
N GLN A 5 -1.19 1.05 -3.25
CA GLN A 5 -2.39 1.87 -3.39
C GLN A 5 -2.09 3.24 -4.01
N ASN A 6 -1.01 3.90 -3.58
CA ASN A 6 -0.57 5.16 -4.17
C ASN A 6 -0.11 4.95 -5.62
N LEU A 7 0.58 3.84 -5.91
CA LEU A 7 0.93 3.46 -7.28
C LEU A 7 -0.32 3.30 -8.16
N ARG A 8 -1.38 2.64 -7.67
CA ARG A 8 -2.65 2.53 -8.41
C ARG A 8 -3.24 3.91 -8.71
N LYS A 9 -3.28 4.82 -7.73
CA LYS A 9 -3.76 6.19 -7.94
C LYS A 9 -2.93 6.93 -8.99
N ALA A 10 -1.61 6.80 -8.94
CA ALA A 10 -0.71 7.36 -9.96
C ALA A 10 -0.97 6.78 -11.36
N ILE A 11 -1.16 5.45 -11.49
CA ILE A 11 -1.47 4.80 -12.76
C ILE A 11 -2.78 5.32 -13.36
N LEU A 12 -3.83 5.42 -12.54
CA LEU A 12 -5.15 5.88 -12.99
C LEU A 12 -5.13 7.36 -13.39
N LYS A 13 -4.43 8.21 -12.64
CA LYS A 13 -4.30 9.65 -12.94
C LYS A 13 -3.38 9.96 -14.12
N SER A 14 -2.50 9.03 -14.50
CA SER A 14 -1.55 9.23 -15.59
C SER A 14 -2.20 9.04 -16.94
N ASP A 15 -1.96 9.98 -17.84
CA ASP A 15 -2.31 9.87 -19.25
C ASP A 15 -1.22 9.15 -20.04
N LEU A 16 0.05 9.29 -19.65
CA LEU A 16 1.19 8.66 -20.29
C LEU A 16 2.11 8.07 -19.23
N ILE A 17 2.48 6.79 -19.38
CA ILE A 17 3.47 6.11 -18.53
C ILE A 17 4.51 5.47 -19.44
N PHE A 18 5.78 5.80 -19.22
CA PHE A 18 6.85 5.40 -20.12
C PHE A 18 8.23 5.33 -19.45
N LEU A 19 9.13 4.61 -20.09
CA LEU A 19 10.56 4.56 -19.76
C LEU A 19 11.36 5.53 -20.63
N SER A 20 12.32 6.23 -20.01
CA SER A 20 13.27 7.10 -20.72
C SER A 20 14.60 7.21 -20.01
N GLU A 21 15.64 6.62 -20.59
CA GLU A 21 17.02 6.72 -20.09
C GLU A 21 17.73 8.00 -20.55
N ALA A 22 17.14 8.71 -21.54
CA ALA A 22 17.69 9.93 -22.09
C ALA A 22 16.77 11.13 -21.80
N HIS A 23 17.08 11.84 -20.72
CA HIS A 23 16.38 13.06 -20.33
C HIS A 23 17.33 14.06 -19.65
N ASN A 24 16.98 15.34 -19.70
CA ASN A 24 17.78 16.42 -19.12
C ASN A 24 16.91 17.33 -18.26
N THR A 25 17.44 17.78 -17.12
CA THR A 25 16.76 18.77 -16.27
C THR A 25 17.03 20.19 -16.78
N LYS A 26 16.01 21.05 -16.69
CA LYS A 26 16.10 22.46 -17.02
C LYS A 26 15.33 23.27 -16.00
N THR A 27 15.99 24.20 -15.33
CA THR A 27 15.36 25.17 -14.44
C THR A 27 15.10 26.46 -15.21
N THR A 28 13.89 27.01 -15.07
CA THR A 28 13.50 28.29 -15.65
C THR A 28 13.07 29.23 -14.53
N THR A 29 13.58 30.45 -14.49
CA THR A 29 13.14 31.49 -13.55
C THR A 29 11.75 31.96 -13.97
N LYS A 30 10.76 31.86 -13.07
CA LYS A 30 9.39 32.31 -13.31
C LYS A 30 9.23 33.79 -12.94
N ASN A 31 9.82 34.18 -11.81
CA ASN A 31 9.96 35.57 -11.37
C ASN A 31 11.19 35.71 -10.43
N ASP A 32 11.38 36.89 -9.86
CA ASP A 32 12.49 37.25 -8.99
C ASP A 32 12.61 36.42 -7.70
N TYR A 33 11.57 35.67 -7.31
CA TYR A 33 11.56 34.84 -6.11
C TYR A 33 11.13 33.37 -6.35
N SER A 34 10.83 32.96 -7.58
CA SER A 34 10.38 31.60 -7.88
C SER A 34 11.01 31.03 -9.17
N LYS A 35 11.30 29.74 -9.12
CA LYS A 35 11.84 28.95 -10.24
C LYS A 35 10.86 27.84 -10.56
N GLN A 36 10.97 27.27 -11.76
CA GLN A 36 10.25 26.07 -12.15
C GLN A 36 11.23 25.08 -12.75
N ASN A 37 11.10 23.81 -12.37
CA ASN A 37 11.96 22.74 -12.83
C ASN A 37 11.23 21.89 -13.86
N TYR A 38 11.89 21.65 -14.99
CA TYR A 38 11.38 20.82 -16.07
C TYR A 38 12.33 19.65 -16.34
N ILE A 39 11.77 18.51 -16.71
CA ILE A 39 12.49 17.39 -17.30
C ILE A 39 12.16 17.34 -18.80
N ASN A 40 13.17 17.55 -19.63
CA ASN A 40 13.04 17.42 -21.08
C ASN A 40 13.40 16.00 -21.48
N ILE A 41 12.44 15.29 -22.06
CA ILE A 41 12.60 13.93 -22.54
C ILE A 41 13.24 13.99 -23.93
N VAL A 42 14.44 13.41 -24.06
CA VAL A 42 15.16 13.33 -25.33
C VAL A 42 14.64 12.16 -26.15
N LYS A 43 14.38 11.02 -25.49
CA LYS A 43 13.88 9.80 -26.12
C LYS A 43 12.99 9.02 -25.18
N ILE A 44 11.89 8.48 -25.70
CA ILE A 44 11.05 7.49 -25.00
C ILE A 44 11.46 6.11 -25.48
N ASP A 45 11.86 5.24 -24.56
CA ASP A 45 12.34 3.89 -24.87
C ASP A 45 11.20 2.87 -24.91
N THR A 46 10.21 3.01 -24.02
CA THR A 46 9.06 2.09 -23.94
C THR A 46 7.84 2.83 -23.42
N ILE A 47 6.67 2.59 -24.01
CA ILE A 47 5.39 3.13 -23.56
C ILE A 47 4.58 2.00 -22.91
N LEU A 48 4.12 2.22 -21.69
CA LEU A 48 3.31 1.26 -20.93
C LEU A 48 1.82 1.65 -20.95
N LYS A 49 1.52 2.95 -20.83
CA LYS A 49 0.18 3.54 -20.96
C LYS A 49 0.27 4.80 -21.82
N ASN A 50 -0.68 4.99 -22.74
CA ASN A 50 -0.80 6.20 -23.52
C ASN A 50 -2.26 6.47 -23.86
N ASN A 51 -2.80 7.55 -23.27
CA ASN A 51 -4.11 8.10 -23.53
C ASN A 51 -4.04 9.37 -24.40
N PHE A 52 -2.83 9.81 -24.79
CA PHE A 52 -2.69 10.92 -25.72
C PHE A 52 -3.04 10.49 -27.15
N SER A 53 -3.79 11.35 -27.85
CA SER A 53 -4.02 11.20 -29.30
C SER A 53 -2.71 11.17 -30.09
N SER A 54 -1.71 11.93 -29.63
CA SER A 54 -0.35 11.90 -30.13
C SER A 54 0.61 12.39 -29.06
N ILE A 55 1.77 11.73 -28.96
CA ILE A 55 2.86 12.16 -28.08
C ILE A 55 3.62 13.28 -28.82
N PRO A 56 3.84 14.45 -28.20
CA PRO A 56 4.57 15.53 -28.85
C PRO A 56 6.02 15.13 -29.15
N LYS A 57 6.55 15.59 -30.30
CA LYS A 57 7.96 15.34 -30.69
C LYS A 57 8.99 15.84 -29.68
N LYS A 58 8.64 16.88 -28.92
CA LYS A 58 9.41 17.41 -27.80
C LYS A 58 8.52 17.38 -26.57
N LEU A 59 8.84 16.54 -25.61
CA LEU A 59 8.09 16.41 -24.37
C LEU A 59 8.90 17.07 -23.24
N SER A 60 8.35 18.15 -22.70
CA SER A 60 8.87 18.85 -21.52
C SER A 60 7.89 18.66 -20.39
N LEU A 61 8.36 18.09 -19.29
CA LEU A 61 7.55 17.71 -18.15
C LEU A 61 7.83 18.67 -17.00
N LEU A 62 6.81 19.35 -16.50
CA LEU A 62 6.91 20.16 -15.29
C LEU A 62 7.03 19.22 -14.08
N ASN A 63 8.05 19.43 -13.27
CA ASN A 63 8.20 18.77 -11.98
C ASN A 63 7.37 19.53 -10.93
N PHE A 64 6.59 18.84 -10.10
CA PHE A 64 5.85 19.52 -9.03
C PHE A 64 6.81 19.98 -7.93
N GLU A 65 6.45 21.09 -7.29
CA GLU A 65 6.96 21.49 -5.98
C GLU A 65 5.98 20.93 -4.92
N ASP A 66 6.48 20.61 -3.73
CA ASP A 66 5.70 19.97 -2.65
C ASP A 66 4.34 20.66 -2.41
N GLY A 67 3.27 19.87 -2.31
CA GLY A 67 1.92 20.33 -1.96
C GLY A 67 0.84 20.16 -3.04
N GLU A 68 1.20 19.83 -4.27
CA GLU A 68 0.24 19.40 -5.31
C GLU A 68 0.10 17.85 -5.30
N ASN A 69 -0.78 17.25 -6.12
CA ASN A 69 -1.04 15.79 -6.19
C ASN A 69 0.18 14.93 -6.64
N PHE A 70 1.32 15.13 -6.01
CA PHE A 70 2.62 14.56 -6.29
C PHE A 70 2.88 13.42 -5.33
N TYR A 71 3.29 12.26 -5.84
CA TYR A 71 3.37 11.03 -5.05
C TYR A 71 4.80 10.48 -4.89
N SER A 72 5.87 11.20 -5.28
CA SER A 72 7.23 10.60 -5.33
C SER A 72 7.69 10.07 -3.98
N ASP A 73 7.55 10.84 -2.91
CA ASP A 73 8.15 10.52 -1.61
C ASP A 73 7.34 9.46 -0.86
N LEU A 74 6.02 9.41 -1.11
CA LEU A 74 5.09 8.46 -0.50
C LEU A 74 5.10 7.08 -1.18
N ILE A 75 5.47 6.98 -2.46
CA ILE A 75 5.51 5.70 -3.18
C ILE A 75 6.89 5.04 -3.10
N THR A 76 7.97 5.84 -3.12
CA THR A 76 9.34 5.31 -3.13
C THR A 76 9.84 4.92 -1.74
N ASN A 77 9.54 5.74 -0.73
CA ASN A 77 10.32 5.70 0.52
C ASN A 77 9.53 5.53 1.81
N GLY A 78 8.20 5.40 1.75
CA GLY A 78 7.38 5.33 2.97
C GLY A 78 7.58 6.53 3.93
N GLY A 79 8.07 7.68 3.42
CA GLY A 79 8.32 8.88 4.21
C GLY A 79 9.77 9.12 4.69
N GLY A 80 10.79 8.45 4.14
CA GLY A 80 12.20 8.72 4.47
C GLY A 80 13.03 9.25 3.30
N CYS A 81 13.64 10.42 3.41
CA CYS A 81 14.63 10.89 2.42
C CYS A 81 15.89 10.01 2.45
N ILE A 82 15.93 8.94 1.66
CA ILE A 82 17.17 8.22 1.35
C ILE A 82 17.35 8.26 -0.16
N GLN A 83 18.22 9.15 -0.63
CA GLN A 83 18.83 9.02 -1.94
C GLN A 83 19.66 7.74 -1.90
N ASN A 84 19.18 6.67 -2.54
CA ASN A 84 20.00 5.49 -2.75
C ASN A 84 21.23 5.90 -3.56
N ALA A 85 22.41 5.74 -2.96
CA ALA A 85 23.67 5.89 -3.67
C ALA A 85 23.66 4.92 -4.85
N LYS A 86 23.71 5.45 -6.08
CA LYS A 86 23.71 4.64 -7.31
C LYS A 86 24.86 3.64 -7.27
N MET A 87 24.55 2.35 -7.17
CA MET A 87 25.52 1.31 -7.51
C MET A 87 25.74 1.35 -9.03
N ILE A 88 27.00 1.55 -9.43
CA ILE A 88 27.40 1.98 -10.78
C ILE A 88 27.18 0.92 -11.88
N ASN A 89 26.65 -0.27 -11.60
CA ASN A 89 26.66 -1.40 -12.54
C ASN A 89 25.34 -2.17 -12.72
N GLU A 90 24.20 -1.67 -12.25
CA GLU A 90 22.90 -2.32 -12.53
C GLU A 90 22.12 -1.54 -13.58
N TYR A 91 21.51 -2.25 -14.55
CA TYR A 91 20.59 -1.66 -15.52
C TYR A 91 19.47 -0.95 -14.77
N SER A 92 19.51 0.37 -14.80
CA SER A 92 18.65 1.22 -14.01
C SER A 92 17.68 1.92 -14.96
N HIS A 93 16.39 1.66 -14.83
CA HIS A 93 15.38 2.28 -15.68
C HIS A 93 14.81 3.53 -15.02
N ASP A 94 14.42 4.48 -15.84
CA ASP A 94 13.79 5.73 -15.41
C ASP A 94 12.33 5.73 -15.86
N LEU A 95 11.40 5.60 -14.91
CA LEU A 95 9.98 5.41 -15.14
C LEU A 95 9.19 6.68 -14.81
N PHE A 96 8.49 7.21 -15.81
CA PHE A 96 7.75 8.46 -15.73
C PHE A 96 6.25 8.21 -15.77
N PHE A 97 5.53 8.85 -14.86
CA PHE A 97 4.07 8.93 -14.81
C PHE A 97 3.66 10.37 -15.10
N VAL A 98 2.95 10.58 -16.19
CA VAL A 98 2.67 11.92 -16.72
C VAL A 98 1.18 12.15 -16.88
N GLN A 99 0.73 13.31 -16.42
CA GLN A 99 -0.61 13.83 -16.64
C GLN A 99 -0.56 15.09 -17.50
N LYS A 100 -1.51 15.23 -18.42
CA LYS A 100 -1.71 16.46 -19.18
C LYS A 100 -2.73 17.36 -18.48
N VAL A 101 -2.31 18.56 -18.10
CA VAL A 101 -3.16 19.57 -17.46
C VAL A 101 -3.23 20.78 -18.39
N GLY A 102 -4.35 20.92 -19.09
CA GLY A 102 -4.52 21.92 -20.14
C GLY A 102 -3.48 21.75 -21.26
N LYS A 103 -2.53 22.69 -21.36
CA LYS A 103 -1.44 22.67 -22.34
C LYS A 103 -0.11 22.13 -21.78
N GLU A 104 -0.05 21.84 -20.49
CA GLU A 104 1.17 21.40 -19.80
C GLU A 104 1.17 19.89 -19.59
N TYR A 105 2.38 19.31 -19.59
CA TYR A 105 2.61 17.92 -19.18
C TYR A 105 3.32 17.94 -17.84
N ARG A 106 2.77 17.26 -16.84
CA ARG A 106 3.24 17.29 -15.46
C ARG A 106 3.63 15.90 -14.99
N ILE A 107 4.72 15.79 -14.25
CA ILE A 107 5.19 14.53 -13.66
C ILE A 107 4.36 14.25 -12.42
N LEU A 108 3.52 13.21 -12.42
CA LEU A 108 2.85 12.77 -11.19
C LEU A 108 3.79 11.97 -10.29
N VAL A 109 4.60 11.11 -10.91
CA VAL A 109 5.58 10.24 -10.24
C VAL A 109 6.76 10.05 -11.18
N PHE A 110 7.95 10.05 -10.60
CA PHE A 110 9.17 9.73 -11.29
C PHE A 110 9.98 8.77 -10.43
N PHE A 111 10.25 7.58 -10.96
CA PHE A 111 11.17 6.64 -10.34
C PHE A 111 12.49 6.69 -11.10
N ASN A 112 13.54 7.16 -10.42
CA ASN A 112 14.88 7.18 -10.99
C ASN A 112 15.64 5.91 -10.64
N GLY A 113 16.24 5.29 -11.65
CA GLY A 113 17.19 4.20 -11.49
C GLY A 113 16.61 2.94 -10.84
N ILE A 114 15.39 2.54 -11.21
CA ILE A 114 14.78 1.30 -10.71
C ILE A 114 15.47 0.08 -11.33
N ASP A 115 15.69 -0.95 -10.51
CA ASP A 115 16.24 -2.22 -10.98
C ASP A 115 15.20 -3.02 -11.80
N ILE A 116 15.66 -4.09 -12.46
CA ILE A 116 14.81 -4.93 -13.31
C ILE A 116 13.66 -5.61 -12.57
N LYS A 117 13.88 -6.05 -11.31
CA LYS A 117 12.84 -6.73 -10.53
C LYS A 117 11.74 -5.76 -10.14
N GLN A 118 12.12 -4.56 -9.70
CA GLN A 118 11.18 -3.47 -9.40
C GLN A 118 10.43 -3.04 -10.65
N TYR A 119 11.13 -2.90 -11.78
CA TYR A 119 10.51 -2.60 -13.06
C TYR A 119 9.46 -3.65 -13.46
N ASP A 120 9.77 -4.94 -13.36
CA ASP A 120 8.83 -6.01 -13.71
C ASP A 120 7.58 -5.98 -12.82
N ILE A 121 7.74 -5.68 -11.53
CA ILE A 121 6.62 -5.47 -10.61
C ILE A 121 5.77 -4.30 -11.07
N PHE A 122 6.36 -3.11 -11.29
CA PHE A 122 5.61 -1.93 -11.72
C PHE A 122 4.94 -2.13 -13.08
N LYS A 123 5.65 -2.71 -14.05
CA LYS A 123 5.13 -3.02 -15.38
C LYS A 123 3.89 -3.91 -15.29
N LYS A 124 3.95 -4.98 -14.49
CA LYS A 124 2.80 -5.88 -14.27
C LYS A 124 1.61 -5.10 -13.71
N GLN A 125 1.83 -4.29 -12.67
CA GLN A 125 0.78 -3.48 -12.04
C GLN A 125 0.15 -2.47 -13.03
N ILE A 126 0.99 -1.74 -13.78
CA ILE A 126 0.56 -0.76 -14.79
C ILE A 126 -0.33 -1.43 -15.84
N LEU A 127 0.12 -2.56 -16.40
CA LEU A 127 -0.63 -3.27 -17.44
C LEU A 127 -1.94 -3.84 -16.89
N THR A 128 -1.92 -4.48 -15.72
CA THR A 128 -3.14 -5.00 -15.09
C THR A 128 -4.16 -3.91 -14.82
N ILE A 129 -3.75 -2.78 -14.22
CA ILE A 129 -4.69 -1.68 -13.91
C ILE A 129 -5.22 -1.03 -15.19
N LYS A 130 -4.35 -0.82 -16.19
CA LYS A 130 -4.75 -0.30 -17.51
C LYS A 130 -5.82 -1.18 -18.16
N ASP A 131 -5.63 -2.50 -18.13
CA ASP A 131 -6.58 -3.44 -18.74
C ASP A 131 -7.93 -3.43 -17.99
N VAL A 132 -7.91 -3.33 -16.65
CA VAL A 132 -9.13 -3.21 -15.83
C VAL A 132 -9.85 -1.89 -16.10
N GLU A 133 -9.13 -0.78 -16.24
CA GLU A 133 -9.70 0.55 -16.52
C GLU A 133 -10.51 0.56 -17.85
N GLN A 134 -10.09 -0.23 -18.84
CA GLN A 134 -10.74 -0.31 -20.15
C GLN A 134 -12.05 -1.12 -20.16
N ILE A 135 -12.36 -1.87 -19.10
CA ILE A 135 -13.59 -2.65 -18.99
C ILE A 135 -14.78 -1.69 -18.91
N LYS A 136 -15.70 -1.75 -19.89
CA LYS A 136 -16.87 -0.85 -19.94
C LYS A 136 -17.98 -1.21 -18.96
N ASP A 137 -18.14 -2.49 -18.66
CA ASP A 137 -19.12 -2.95 -17.68
C ASP A 137 -18.62 -2.61 -16.26
N GLU A 138 -19.31 -1.70 -15.58
CA GLU A 138 -18.90 -1.23 -14.26
C GLU A 138 -18.92 -2.33 -13.20
N LYS A 139 -19.80 -3.35 -13.29
CA LYS A 139 -19.82 -4.48 -12.36
C LYS A 139 -18.60 -5.37 -12.57
N VAL A 140 -18.28 -5.67 -13.82
CA VAL A 140 -17.07 -6.46 -14.14
C VAL A 140 -15.81 -5.69 -13.75
N ARG A 141 -15.74 -4.38 -14.01
CA ARG A 141 -14.62 -3.53 -13.59
C ARG A 141 -14.48 -3.51 -12.07
N PHE A 142 -15.58 -3.39 -11.34
CA PHE A 142 -15.62 -3.46 -9.88
C PHE A 142 -14.99 -4.77 -9.37
N GLU A 143 -15.48 -5.92 -9.84
CA GLU A 143 -15.00 -7.24 -9.42
C GLU A 143 -13.50 -7.42 -9.71
N LYS A 144 -13.05 -7.00 -10.89
CA LYS A 144 -11.62 -7.08 -11.26
C LYS A 144 -10.74 -6.15 -10.44
N THR A 145 -11.26 -4.99 -10.06
CA THR A 145 -10.53 -4.07 -9.19
C THR A 145 -10.45 -4.60 -7.76
N LEU A 146 -11.50 -5.26 -7.26
CA LEU A 146 -11.47 -5.94 -5.97
C LEU A 146 -10.44 -7.08 -5.95
N ASP A 147 -10.41 -7.90 -7.00
CA ASP A 147 -9.41 -8.95 -7.17
C ASP A 147 -7.99 -8.35 -7.11
N TRP A 148 -7.77 -7.21 -7.78
CA TRP A 148 -6.49 -6.50 -7.72
C TRP A 148 -6.14 -6.03 -6.30
N PHE A 149 -7.08 -5.46 -5.55
CA PHE A 149 -6.81 -5.05 -4.15
C PHE A 149 -6.36 -6.24 -3.30
N ILE A 150 -7.11 -7.35 -3.37
CA ILE A 150 -6.82 -8.57 -2.61
C ILE A 150 -5.47 -9.16 -3.00
N GLU A 151 -5.16 -9.24 -4.30
CA GLU A 151 -3.90 -9.78 -4.80
C GLU A 151 -2.67 -8.96 -4.39
N ASN A 152 -2.87 -7.70 -3.97
CA ASN A 152 -1.83 -6.81 -3.46
C ASN A 152 -1.87 -6.63 -1.93
N GLY A 153 -2.63 -7.45 -1.20
CA GLY A 153 -2.68 -7.38 0.27
C GLY A 153 -3.46 -6.18 0.81
N LEU A 154 -4.33 -5.58 0.00
CA LEU A 154 -5.01 -4.33 0.30
C LEU A 154 -6.52 -4.50 0.45
N THR A 155 -7.11 -3.67 1.31
CA THR A 155 -8.54 -3.37 1.28
C THR A 155 -8.83 -2.17 0.38
N PRO A 156 -10.03 -2.07 -0.21
CA PRO A 156 -10.39 -0.91 -1.01
C PRO A 156 -10.44 0.40 -0.20
N ASP A 157 -10.02 1.53 -0.80
CA ASP A 157 -10.16 2.85 -0.15
C ASP A 157 -11.60 3.37 -0.16
N THR A 158 -11.82 4.37 0.70
CA THR A 158 -13.03 5.20 0.74
C THR A 158 -13.41 5.74 -0.63
N ASP A 159 -12.47 6.27 -1.42
CA ASP A 159 -12.77 6.81 -2.76
C ASP A 159 -13.38 5.74 -3.68
N PHE A 160 -12.81 4.53 -3.68
CA PHE A 160 -13.33 3.39 -4.43
C PHE A 160 -14.71 2.96 -3.93
N VAL A 161 -14.89 2.84 -2.62
CA VAL A 161 -16.17 2.45 -2.01
C VAL A 161 -17.27 3.45 -2.37
N GLU A 162 -17.02 4.74 -2.18
CA GLU A 162 -18.00 5.79 -2.47
C GLU A 162 -18.34 5.88 -3.95
N TYR A 163 -17.36 5.70 -4.85
CA TYR A 163 -17.63 5.65 -6.28
C TYR A 163 -18.60 4.51 -6.62
N TYR A 164 -18.33 3.26 -6.22
CA TYR A 164 -19.18 2.13 -6.58
C TYR A 164 -20.52 2.10 -5.81
N LYS A 165 -20.58 2.73 -4.65
CA LYS A 165 -21.83 3.02 -3.94
C LYS A 165 -22.70 4.01 -4.72
N SER A 166 -22.11 5.09 -5.25
CA SER A 166 -22.83 6.06 -6.10
C SER A 166 -23.38 5.44 -7.39
N LYS A 167 -22.75 4.36 -7.86
CA LYS A 167 -23.19 3.56 -9.02
C LYS A 167 -24.20 2.46 -8.66
N GLN A 168 -24.62 2.36 -7.40
CA GLN A 168 -25.53 1.32 -6.89
C GLN A 168 -25.02 -0.12 -7.16
N ILE A 169 -23.70 -0.30 -7.27
CA ILE A 169 -23.07 -1.62 -7.44
C ILE A 169 -22.85 -2.29 -6.09
N ILE A 170 -22.56 -1.48 -5.07
CA ILE A 170 -22.51 -1.90 -3.66
C ILE A 170 -23.43 -1.03 -2.80
N THR A 171 -23.72 -1.51 -1.59
CA THR A 171 -24.51 -0.78 -0.59
C THR A 171 -23.56 -0.11 0.42
N ASN A 172 -23.82 -0.28 1.72
CA ASN A 172 -22.89 0.17 2.77
C ASN A 172 -21.73 -0.80 2.97
N THR A 173 -21.84 -2.03 2.47
CA THR A 173 -20.81 -3.07 2.58
C THR A 173 -20.47 -3.65 1.22
N ILE A 174 -19.24 -4.15 1.09
CA ILE A 174 -18.80 -4.90 -0.08
C ILE A 174 -19.17 -6.37 0.12
N SER A 175 -19.91 -6.94 -0.83
CA SER A 175 -20.14 -8.39 -0.86
C SER A 175 -19.02 -9.05 -1.66
N TYR A 176 -18.23 -9.89 -1.02
CA TYR A 176 -17.18 -10.67 -1.68
C TYR A 176 -17.71 -12.04 -2.12
N SER A 177 -17.23 -12.52 -3.27
CA SER A 177 -17.47 -13.89 -3.72
C SER A 177 -16.65 -14.90 -2.90
N ASP A 178 -17.04 -16.18 -2.88
CA ASP A 178 -16.26 -17.24 -2.21
C ASP A 178 -14.81 -17.30 -2.70
N LYS A 179 -14.59 -17.10 -4.00
CA LYS A 179 -13.26 -17.05 -4.60
C LYS A 179 -12.43 -15.89 -4.07
N GLN A 180 -13.04 -14.71 -3.87
CA GLN A 180 -12.36 -13.55 -3.31
C GLN A 180 -12.01 -13.74 -1.84
N TYR A 181 -12.92 -14.33 -1.07
CA TYR A 181 -12.65 -14.73 0.31
C TYR A 181 -11.47 -15.71 0.40
N GLN A 182 -11.44 -16.74 -0.43
CA GLN A 182 -10.31 -17.70 -0.48
C GLN A 182 -9.00 -17.04 -0.88
N LYS A 183 -9.02 -16.15 -1.89
CA LYS A 183 -7.82 -15.38 -2.28
C LYS A 183 -7.33 -14.51 -1.13
N ALA A 184 -8.22 -13.84 -0.42
CA ALA A 184 -7.87 -12.97 0.70
C ALA A 184 -7.26 -13.77 1.86
N LEU A 185 -7.81 -14.94 2.16
CA LEU A 185 -7.25 -15.86 3.16
C LEU A 185 -5.82 -16.28 2.79
N ILE A 186 -5.59 -16.71 1.54
CA ILE A 186 -4.26 -17.13 1.08
C ILE A 186 -3.23 -15.99 1.20
N GLN A 187 -3.62 -14.75 0.90
CA GLN A 187 -2.72 -13.60 1.03
C GLN A 187 -2.49 -13.20 2.49
N PHE A 188 -3.54 -13.26 3.31
CA PHE A 188 -3.42 -13.04 4.75
C PHE A 188 -2.45 -14.04 5.41
N GLU A 189 -2.54 -15.33 5.08
CA GLU A 189 -1.64 -16.37 5.59
C GLU A 189 -0.17 -16.12 5.18
N LYS A 190 0.06 -15.39 4.08
CA LYS A 190 1.41 -14.95 3.66
C LYS A 190 1.92 -13.71 4.40
N GLY A 191 1.11 -13.12 5.29
CA GLY A 191 1.46 -11.94 6.07
C GLY A 191 0.77 -10.65 5.64
N GLU A 192 -0.14 -10.68 4.66
CA GLU A 192 -0.89 -9.49 4.24
C GLU A 192 -2.07 -9.20 5.18
N GLU A 193 -1.76 -8.84 6.43
CA GLU A 193 -2.74 -8.65 7.51
C GLU A 193 -3.75 -7.51 7.25
N GLY A 194 -3.49 -6.66 6.28
CA GLY A 194 -4.40 -5.59 5.85
C GLY A 194 -5.72 -6.12 5.29
N LEU A 195 -5.75 -7.41 4.93
CA LEU A 195 -6.94 -8.14 4.48
C LEU A 195 -7.79 -8.68 5.63
N LEU A 196 -7.37 -8.52 6.89
CA LEU A 196 -8.13 -8.95 8.07
C LEU A 196 -9.61 -8.53 8.02
N PRO A 197 -9.98 -7.28 7.65
CA PRO A 197 -11.39 -6.86 7.59
C PRO A 197 -12.24 -7.66 6.60
N ILE A 198 -11.63 -8.30 5.60
CA ILE A 198 -12.33 -9.12 4.61
C ILE A 198 -12.58 -10.52 5.16
N ILE A 199 -11.63 -11.11 5.86
CA ILE A 199 -11.67 -12.53 6.21
C ILE A 199 -12.13 -12.83 7.64
N LYS A 200 -12.05 -11.84 8.55
CA LYS A 200 -12.20 -12.06 9.99
C LYS A 200 -13.51 -12.74 10.39
N ASP A 201 -14.62 -12.35 9.79
CA ASP A 201 -15.94 -12.87 10.18
C ASP A 201 -16.21 -14.25 9.56
N LYS A 202 -15.70 -14.48 8.34
CA LYS A 202 -15.94 -15.73 7.60
C LYS A 202 -15.00 -16.87 8.01
N TYR A 203 -13.77 -16.55 8.39
CA TYR A 203 -12.71 -17.50 8.73
C TYR A 203 -12.16 -17.24 10.14
N SER A 204 -13.04 -16.91 11.08
CA SER A 204 -12.69 -16.50 12.45
C SER A 204 -11.72 -17.47 13.16
N ASP A 205 -11.97 -18.78 13.08
CA ASP A 205 -11.11 -19.80 13.68
C ASP A 205 -9.70 -19.81 13.07
N LEU A 206 -9.58 -19.65 11.75
CA LEU A 206 -8.28 -19.64 11.05
C LEU A 206 -7.50 -18.37 11.38
N VAL A 207 -8.18 -17.22 11.41
CA VAL A 207 -7.61 -15.93 11.79
C VAL A 207 -7.11 -15.97 13.24
N ARG A 208 -7.92 -16.52 14.17
CA ARG A 208 -7.52 -16.71 15.56
C ARG A 208 -6.28 -17.60 15.67
N ASN A 209 -6.26 -18.73 14.98
CA ASN A 209 -5.10 -19.64 15.00
C ASN A 209 -3.84 -19.00 14.40
N TYR A 210 -3.97 -18.22 13.34
CA TYR A 210 -2.87 -17.45 12.75
C TYR A 210 -2.22 -16.52 13.78
N PHE A 211 -3.03 -15.73 14.49
CA PHE A 211 -2.51 -14.82 15.51
C PHE A 211 -2.01 -15.55 16.76
N LEU A 212 -2.67 -16.62 17.21
CA LEU A 212 -2.19 -17.46 18.31
C LEU A 212 -0.78 -17.98 18.06
N ASN A 213 -0.51 -18.50 16.86
CA ASN A 213 0.82 -18.98 16.49
C ASN A 213 1.88 -17.85 16.61
N LYS A 214 1.53 -16.62 16.22
CA LYS A 214 2.42 -15.46 16.36
C LYS A 214 2.66 -15.09 17.82
N LEU A 215 1.62 -15.09 18.65
CA LEU A 215 1.73 -14.82 20.09
C LEU A 215 2.61 -15.87 20.78
N GLU A 216 2.38 -17.15 20.48
CA GLU A 216 3.18 -18.27 21.02
C GLU A 216 4.64 -18.17 20.59
N THR A 217 4.90 -17.75 19.35
CA THR A 217 6.27 -17.53 18.85
C THR A 217 7.00 -16.43 19.65
N ILE A 218 6.32 -15.32 19.95
CA ILE A 218 6.91 -14.25 20.77
C ILE A 218 7.12 -14.71 22.21
N ALA A 219 6.11 -15.36 22.80
CA ALA A 219 6.17 -15.84 24.18
C ALA A 219 7.23 -16.92 24.42
N ALA A 220 7.62 -17.66 23.38
CA ALA A 220 8.67 -18.68 23.45
C ALA A 220 10.10 -18.11 23.39
N LYS A 221 10.28 -16.80 23.13
CA LYS A 221 11.60 -16.17 23.12
C LYS A 221 12.19 -16.14 24.53
N GLU A 222 13.46 -16.53 24.66
CA GLU A 222 14.18 -16.55 25.93
C GLU A 222 14.33 -15.14 26.53
N GLU A 223 14.61 -14.14 25.69
CA GLU A 223 14.69 -12.74 26.09
C GLU A 223 13.91 -11.83 25.12
N PRO A 224 12.59 -11.68 25.28
CA PRO A 224 11.81 -10.73 24.48
C PRO A 224 12.20 -9.28 24.81
N ASP A 225 12.31 -8.46 23.76
CA ASP A 225 12.59 -7.03 23.86
C ASP A 225 11.32 -6.16 23.84
N ASN A 226 11.48 -4.84 23.84
CA ASN A 226 10.34 -3.92 23.85
C ASN A 226 9.51 -3.98 22.56
N ASP A 227 10.14 -4.24 21.41
CA ASP A 227 9.45 -4.37 20.13
C ASP A 227 8.61 -5.65 20.13
N ASP A 228 9.11 -6.73 20.73
CA ASP A 228 8.35 -7.97 20.93
C ASP A 228 7.10 -7.76 21.78
N TYR A 229 7.21 -7.06 22.91
CA TYR A 229 6.04 -6.75 23.74
C TYR A 229 5.03 -5.84 23.02
N PHE A 230 5.52 -4.87 22.25
CA PHE A 230 4.67 -4.01 21.45
C PHE A 230 3.96 -4.78 20.34
N ASN A 231 4.67 -5.66 19.62
CA ASN A 231 4.10 -6.52 18.60
C ASN A 231 3.06 -7.49 19.19
N PHE A 232 3.36 -8.10 20.33
CA PHE A 232 2.42 -8.96 21.06
C PHE A 232 1.12 -8.21 21.37
N TYR A 233 1.24 -6.99 21.90
CA TYR A 233 0.10 -6.12 22.18
C TYR A 233 -0.79 -5.89 20.96
N GLN A 234 -0.19 -5.57 19.81
CA GLN A 234 -0.92 -5.35 18.55
C GLN A 234 -1.60 -6.63 18.05
N ILE A 235 -0.90 -7.77 18.11
CA ILE A 235 -1.44 -9.07 17.67
C ILE A 235 -2.66 -9.46 18.50
N VAL A 236 -2.59 -9.27 19.83
CA VAL A 236 -3.73 -9.51 20.73
C VAL A 236 -4.96 -8.69 20.31
N ASN A 237 -4.78 -7.41 20.00
CA ASN A 237 -5.87 -6.55 19.55
C ASN A 237 -6.47 -7.02 18.22
N HIS A 238 -5.64 -7.47 17.27
CA HIS A 238 -6.10 -8.02 16.01
C HIS A 238 -6.84 -9.36 16.16
N ALA A 239 -6.44 -10.20 17.12
CA ALA A 239 -7.07 -11.50 17.36
C ALA A 239 -8.44 -11.42 18.04
N THR A 240 -8.74 -10.34 18.76
CA THR A 240 -9.91 -10.24 19.66
C THR A 240 -10.91 -9.13 19.29
N ASN A 241 -10.81 -8.57 18.07
CA ASN A 241 -11.57 -7.38 17.64
C ASN A 241 -11.39 -6.18 18.59
N TYR A 242 -10.16 -5.94 19.07
CA TYR A 242 -9.84 -5.02 20.17
C TYR A 242 -10.60 -5.37 21.45
N PHE A 243 -9.89 -5.75 22.52
CA PHE A 243 -10.47 -5.80 23.87
C PHE A 243 -11.19 -4.50 24.32
N GLY A 244 -11.06 -3.40 23.56
CA GLY A 244 -11.77 -2.13 23.76
C GLY A 244 -13.19 -2.02 23.19
N GLU A 245 -13.67 -2.90 22.28
CA GLU A 245 -15.07 -2.83 21.83
C GLU A 245 -16.07 -3.12 22.97
N ASN A 246 -15.67 -3.95 23.94
CA ASN A 246 -16.45 -4.27 25.15
C ASN A 246 -16.08 -3.42 26.39
N GLY A 247 -15.30 -2.35 26.19
CA GLY A 247 -14.95 -1.37 27.24
C GLY A 247 -13.49 -1.42 27.68
N TYR A 248 -12.95 -0.23 27.93
CA TYR A 248 -11.60 0.02 28.48
C TYR A 248 -11.37 -0.55 29.90
N ASP A 249 -12.37 -1.22 30.48
CA ASP A 249 -12.39 -1.71 31.87
C ASP A 249 -12.16 -3.23 31.99
N SER A 250 -11.91 -3.95 30.89
CA SER A 250 -11.59 -5.38 30.98
C SER A 250 -10.19 -5.61 31.58
N ILE A 251 -10.07 -6.66 32.41
CA ILE A 251 -8.78 -7.06 33.01
C ILE A 251 -7.79 -7.38 31.89
N GLU A 252 -8.26 -7.98 30.82
CA GLU A 252 -7.51 -8.35 29.63
C GLU A 252 -6.93 -7.12 28.91
N TYR A 253 -7.71 -6.04 28.76
CA TYR A 253 -7.24 -4.78 28.21
C TYR A 253 -6.16 -4.14 29.10
N PHE A 254 -6.39 -4.11 30.42
CA PHE A 254 -5.39 -3.59 31.37
C PHE A 254 -4.08 -4.37 31.31
N LEU A 255 -4.16 -5.70 31.33
CA LEU A 255 -3.01 -6.59 31.25
C LEU A 255 -2.27 -6.45 29.92
N ASN A 256 -2.99 -6.35 28.79
CA ASN A 256 -2.38 -6.12 27.48
C ASN A 256 -1.59 -4.80 27.45
N ASN A 257 -2.17 -3.70 27.93
CA ASN A 257 -1.48 -2.40 28.01
C ASN A 257 -0.22 -2.45 28.88
N LYS A 258 -0.24 -3.24 29.95
CA LYS A 258 0.87 -3.38 30.89
C LYS A 258 2.12 -4.04 30.30
N LEU A 259 2.01 -4.78 29.20
CA LEU A 259 3.17 -5.36 28.50
C LEU A 259 4.15 -4.30 27.99
N SER A 260 3.64 -3.12 27.60
CA SER A 260 4.44 -1.99 27.14
C SER A 260 5.06 -1.15 28.27
N SER A 261 4.77 -1.46 29.53
CA SER A 261 5.28 -0.71 30.69
C SER A 261 6.69 -1.14 31.09
N ASP A 262 7.59 -0.19 31.34
CA ASP A 262 8.92 -0.43 31.90
C ASP A 262 8.89 -0.79 33.39
N THR A 263 7.76 -0.53 34.07
CA THR A 263 7.60 -0.78 35.50
C THR A 263 7.35 -2.24 35.85
N ILE A 264 7.19 -3.12 34.85
CA ILE A 264 6.86 -4.53 35.04
C ILE A 264 8.07 -5.38 34.68
N SER A 265 8.42 -6.30 35.58
CA SER A 265 9.54 -7.20 35.39
C SER A 265 9.30 -8.14 34.18
N LYS A 266 10.37 -8.58 33.51
CA LYS A 266 10.27 -9.56 32.41
C LYS A 266 9.51 -10.84 32.83
N TYR A 267 9.74 -11.30 34.05
CA TYR A 267 9.06 -12.47 34.62
C TYR A 267 7.54 -12.28 34.71
N ASP A 268 7.08 -11.11 35.12
CA ASP A 268 5.65 -10.80 35.19
C ASP A 268 5.06 -10.59 33.79
N LYS A 269 5.80 -10.00 32.85
CA LYS A 269 5.38 -9.90 31.44
C LYS A 269 5.14 -11.29 30.81
N ALA A 270 6.00 -12.28 31.10
CA ALA A 270 5.82 -13.66 30.62
C ALA A 270 4.50 -14.29 31.12
N LYS A 271 4.14 -14.07 32.40
CA LYS A 271 2.86 -14.53 32.95
C LYS A 271 1.66 -13.86 32.26
N ILE A 272 1.76 -12.56 32.00
CA ILE A 272 0.73 -11.79 31.29
C ILE A 272 0.56 -12.34 29.88
N MET A 273 1.64 -12.54 29.12
CA MET A 273 1.58 -13.10 27.77
C MET A 273 0.91 -14.48 27.75
N ASN A 274 1.28 -15.38 28.66
CA ASN A 274 0.66 -16.70 28.75
C ASN A 274 -0.84 -16.63 29.07
N HIS A 275 -1.24 -15.73 29.97
CA HIS A 275 -2.65 -15.51 30.26
C HIS A 275 -3.41 -15.01 29.02
N LEU A 276 -2.88 -14.00 28.32
CA LEU A 276 -3.50 -13.44 27.11
C LEU A 276 -3.59 -14.46 25.97
N ILE A 277 -2.60 -15.35 25.80
CA ILE A 277 -2.67 -16.46 24.85
C ILE A 277 -3.86 -17.37 25.14
N THR A 278 -4.07 -17.74 26.41
CA THR A 278 -5.22 -18.55 26.82
C THR A 278 -6.53 -17.82 26.53
N THR A 279 -6.62 -16.53 26.88
CA THR A 279 -7.80 -15.71 26.60
C THR A 279 -8.12 -15.66 25.11
N VAL A 280 -7.11 -15.40 24.25
CA VAL A 280 -7.29 -15.39 22.80
C VAL A 280 -7.74 -16.76 22.31
N ARG A 281 -7.20 -17.85 22.85
CA ARG A 281 -7.57 -19.23 22.46
C ARG A 281 -9.03 -19.55 22.76
N GLU A 282 -9.55 -19.03 23.86
CA GLU A 282 -10.92 -19.26 24.33
C GLU A 282 -11.92 -18.23 23.79
N TRP A 283 -11.45 -17.21 23.07
CA TRP A 283 -12.26 -16.13 22.51
C TRP A 283 -13.23 -16.65 21.43
N LYS A 284 -14.52 -16.34 21.61
CA LYS A 284 -15.63 -16.75 20.76
C LYS A 284 -16.23 -15.58 20.01
#